data_AF-A0A2G8K746-F1
#
_entry.id   AF-A0A2G8K746-F1
#
_cell.length_a   1.000
_cell.length_b   1.000
_cell.length_c   1.000
_cell.angle_alpha   90.00
_cell.angle_beta   90.00
_cell.angle_gamma   90.00
#
_symmetry.space_group_name_H-M   'P 1'
#
loop_
_entity.id
_entity.type
_entity.pdbx_description
1 polymer ?
#
loop_
_entity_poly.entity_id
_entity_poly.type
_entity_poly.pdbx_seq_one_letter_code
_entity_poly.pdbx_strand_id
1 'polypeptide(L)'
;MSTVYEVLNQSLSIMRSLQLKNIVCVFDQAFFSKAIEIVWKHQDRFSKIIVRLGVFHMICSLLSIIGKRFQDAGLRDLCVESGVIAQGSIAGVMDGHKYNRSIRLHKLVYEAFMRLAWKGFLPWLKITHASEMIHLENTLRTIKDFADDVCNSSLREVMEMSRSHASLGC
;
A
#
# COMPACT_ATOMS: atom_id res chain seq x y z
N MET A 1 15.07 12.86 -24.85
CA MET A 1 13.71 13.37 -25.14
C MET A 1 12.95 12.54 -26.18
N SER A 2 13.63 11.90 -27.13
CA SER A 2 13.01 11.03 -28.14
C SER A 2 12.29 9.80 -27.57
N THR A 3 12.78 9.20 -26.49
CA THR A 3 12.25 7.94 -25.95
C THR A 3 10.79 8.02 -25.51
N VAL A 4 10.40 9.02 -24.71
CA VAL A 4 9.01 9.15 -24.22
C VAL A 4 8.06 9.42 -25.38
N TYR A 5 8.48 10.27 -26.32
CA TYR A 5 7.71 10.58 -27.51
C TYR A 5 7.48 9.33 -28.38
N GLU A 6 8.52 8.52 -28.55
CA GLU A 6 8.46 7.27 -29.30
C GLU A 6 7.54 6.24 -28.63
N VAL A 7 7.63 6.08 -27.31
CA VAL A 7 6.71 5.21 -26.55
C VAL A 7 5.24 5.64 -26.73
N LEU A 8 4.95 6.94 -26.74
CA LEU A 8 3.60 7.44 -26.99
C LEU A 8 3.13 7.15 -28.43
N ASN A 9 4.02 7.26 -29.43
CA ASN A 9 3.69 6.89 -30.81
C ASN A 9 3.42 5.39 -30.97
N GLN A 10 4.27 4.55 -30.37
CA GLN A 10 4.07 3.10 -30.36
C GLN A 10 2.76 2.73 -29.67
N SER A 11 2.43 3.40 -28.57
CA SER A 11 1.16 3.23 -27.87
C SER A 11 -0.04 3.56 -28.75
N LEU A 12 0.01 4.62 -29.57
CA LEU A 12 -1.03 4.90 -30.57
C LEU A 12 -1.10 3.82 -31.65
N SER A 13 0.03 3.29 -32.10
CA SER A 13 0.06 2.21 -33.09
C SER A 13 -0.63 0.95 -32.55
N ILE A 14 -0.30 0.57 -31.30
CA ILE A 14 -0.93 -0.55 -30.59
C ILE A 14 -2.43 -0.31 -30.40
N MET A 15 -2.81 0.91 -29.98
CA MET A 15 -4.22 1.28 -29.82
C MET A 15 -5.02 1.09 -31.12
N ARG A 16 -4.44 1.50 -32.27
CA ARG A 16 -5.07 1.35 -33.58
C ARG A 16 -5.15 -0.10 -34.03
N SER A 17 -4.09 -0.88 -33.86
CA SER A 17 -4.09 -2.30 -34.24
C SER A 17 -5.09 -3.12 -33.44
N LEU A 18 -5.29 -2.76 -32.17
CA LEU A 18 -6.27 -3.38 -31.27
C LEU A 18 -7.67 -2.73 -31.35
N GLN A 19 -7.87 -1.72 -32.22
CA GLN A 19 -9.14 -1.00 -32.40
C GLN A 19 -9.70 -0.40 -31.09
N LEU A 20 -8.83 0.05 -30.20
CA LEU A 20 -9.21 0.63 -28.91
C LEU A 20 -9.61 2.11 -29.07
N LYS A 21 -10.63 2.54 -28.32
CA LYS A 21 -11.06 3.96 -28.28
C LYS A 21 -10.01 4.87 -27.63
N ASN A 22 -9.34 4.38 -26.59
CA ASN A 22 -8.27 5.05 -25.85
C ASN A 22 -7.26 3.99 -25.38
N ILE A 23 -6.03 4.41 -25.06
CA ILE A 23 -5.01 3.56 -24.44
C ILE A 23 -4.48 4.19 -23.16
N VAL A 24 -4.23 3.35 -22.14
CA VAL A 24 -3.65 3.80 -20.87
C VAL A 24 -2.15 3.49 -20.88
N CYS A 25 -1.33 4.50 -20.67
CA CYS A 25 0.12 4.36 -20.55
C CYS A 25 0.53 4.66 -19.10
N VAL A 26 1.15 3.68 -18.45
CA VAL A 26 1.61 3.80 -17.07
C VAL A 26 3.12 4.01 -17.06
N PHE A 27 3.60 5.05 -16.38
CA PHE A 27 5.00 5.41 -16.33
C PHE A 27 5.50 5.54 -14.90
N ASP A 28 6.80 5.37 -14.68
CA ASP A 28 7.43 5.86 -13.46
C ASP A 28 7.32 7.39 -13.35
N GLN A 29 7.72 7.96 -12.21
CA GLN A 29 7.53 9.38 -11.92
C GLN A 29 8.23 10.31 -12.93
N ALA A 30 9.45 10.01 -13.35
CA ALA A 30 10.20 10.87 -14.25
C ALA A 30 9.62 10.83 -15.68
N PHE A 31 9.30 9.63 -16.15
CA PHE A 31 8.66 9.43 -17.45
C PHE A 31 7.23 9.96 -17.46
N PHE A 32 6.49 9.85 -16.36
CA PHE A 32 5.14 10.39 -16.21
C PHE A 32 5.12 11.90 -16.40
N SER A 33 5.98 12.64 -15.68
CA SER A 33 6.08 14.10 -15.80
C SER A 33 6.36 14.51 -17.25
N LYS A 34 7.26 13.78 -17.93
CA LYS A 34 7.58 14.08 -19.33
C LYS A 34 6.47 13.69 -20.31
N ALA A 35 5.81 12.55 -20.09
CA ALA A 35 4.72 12.09 -20.93
C ALA A 35 3.53 13.06 -20.87
N ILE A 36 3.17 13.53 -19.67
CA ILE A 36 2.14 14.55 -19.48
C ILE A 36 2.49 15.84 -20.24
N GLU A 37 3.72 16.34 -20.11
CA GLU A 37 4.18 17.53 -20.84
C GLU A 37 4.01 17.36 -22.36
N ILE A 38 4.41 16.21 -22.91
CA ILE A 38 4.30 15.92 -24.36
C ILE A 38 2.83 15.84 -24.79
N VAL A 39 2.00 15.12 -24.03
CA VAL A 39 0.56 14.97 -24.33
C VAL A 39 -0.14 16.33 -24.30
N TRP A 40 0.21 17.21 -23.36
CA TRP A 40 -0.33 18.57 -23.30
C TRP A 40 0.15 19.46 -24.43
N LYS A 41 1.40 19.31 -24.88
CA LYS A 41 1.94 20.09 -26.02
C LYS A 41 1.34 19.68 -27.37
N HIS A 42 0.91 18.43 -27.51
CA HIS A 42 0.44 17.82 -28.76
C HIS A 42 -0.91 17.12 -28.55
N GLN A 43 -1.90 17.84 -28.00
CA GLN A 43 -3.21 17.30 -27.66
C GLN A 43 -3.96 16.76 -28.88
N ASP A 44 -3.80 17.38 -30.05
CA ASP A 44 -4.36 16.95 -31.32
C ASP A 44 -3.95 15.50 -31.65
N ARG A 45 -2.68 15.15 -31.38
CA ARG A 45 -2.12 13.84 -31.68
C ARG A 45 -2.35 12.82 -30.58
N PHE A 46 -2.20 13.22 -29.31
CA PHE A 46 -2.19 12.29 -28.18
C PHE A 46 -3.45 12.33 -27.29
N SER A 47 -4.54 12.98 -27.74
CA SER A 47 -5.81 13.05 -26.99
C SER A 47 -6.42 11.70 -26.59
N LYS A 48 -6.03 10.60 -27.25
CA LYS A 48 -6.49 9.23 -26.97
C LYS A 48 -5.62 8.47 -25.96
N ILE A 49 -4.51 9.07 -25.51
CA ILE A 49 -3.64 8.47 -24.50
C ILE A 49 -4.02 9.00 -23.12
N ILE A 50 -4.31 8.08 -22.20
CA ILE A 50 -4.51 8.37 -20.78
C ILE A 50 -3.22 8.01 -20.06
N VAL A 51 -2.47 9.04 -19.63
CA VAL A 51 -1.20 8.86 -18.92
C VAL A 51 -1.47 8.67 -17.42
N ARG A 52 -0.88 7.64 -16.80
CA ARG A 52 -1.01 7.34 -15.37
C ARG A 52 0.36 7.17 -14.72
N LEU A 53 0.46 7.63 -13.47
CA LEU A 53 1.61 7.34 -12.62
C LEU A 53 1.55 5.87 -12.16
N GLY A 54 2.67 5.17 -12.24
CA GLY A 54 2.81 3.81 -11.75
C GLY A 54 2.47 3.70 -10.27
N VAL A 55 1.72 2.64 -9.91
CA VAL A 55 1.22 2.42 -8.54
C VAL A 55 2.34 2.44 -7.51
N PHE A 56 3.50 1.87 -7.84
CA PHE A 56 4.69 1.93 -6.97
C PHE A 56 5.09 3.37 -6.63
N HIS A 57 5.24 4.23 -7.64
CA HIS A 57 5.59 5.64 -7.45
C HIS A 57 4.47 6.44 -6.78
N MET A 58 3.21 6.08 -7.03
CA MET A 58 2.07 6.67 -6.33
C MET A 58 2.15 6.38 -4.82
N ILE A 59 2.47 5.14 -4.43
CA ILE A 59 2.65 4.78 -3.02
C ILE A 59 3.86 5.51 -2.44
N CYS A 60 5.02 5.53 -3.12
CA CYS A 60 6.19 6.29 -2.65
C CYS A 60 5.88 7.78 -2.46
N SER A 61 5.09 8.38 -3.36
CA SER A 61 4.64 9.77 -3.24
C SER A 61 3.75 9.98 -2.02
N LEU A 62 2.80 9.06 -1.78
CA LEU A 62 1.94 9.11 -0.58
C LEU A 62 2.77 8.99 0.70
N LEU A 63 3.73 8.05 0.75
CA LEU A 63 4.64 7.88 1.88
C LEU A 63 5.43 9.16 2.15
N SER A 64 5.94 9.81 1.10
CA SER A 64 6.64 11.10 1.20
C SER A 64 5.74 12.20 1.77
N ILE A 65 4.47 12.27 1.35
CA ILE A 65 3.50 13.25 1.86
C ILE A 65 3.26 13.05 3.36
N ILE A 66 3.06 11.80 3.79
CA ILE A 66 2.85 11.49 5.21
C ILE A 66 4.11 11.82 6.01
N GLY A 67 5.29 11.42 5.53
CA GLY A 67 6.56 11.74 6.19
C GLY A 67 6.77 13.23 6.34
N LYS A 68 6.64 14.01 5.25
CA LYS A 68 6.76 15.48 5.30
C LYS A 68 5.77 16.15 6.24
N ARG A 69 4.53 15.66 6.31
CA ARG A 69 3.48 16.24 7.14
C ARG A 69 3.67 15.97 8.63
N PHE A 70 4.19 14.80 8.99
CA PHE A 70 4.19 14.33 10.38
C PHE A 70 5.58 14.10 10.97
N GLN A 71 6.66 14.22 10.21
CA GLN A 71 8.02 14.03 10.72
C GLN A 71 8.29 14.91 11.96
N ASP A 72 7.88 16.18 11.91
CA ASP A 72 8.07 17.14 13.01
C ASP A 72 6.91 17.12 14.02
N ALA A 73 5.87 16.31 13.76
CA ALA A 73 4.78 16.04 14.68
C ALA A 73 5.04 14.78 15.53
N GLY A 74 6.30 14.35 15.63
CA GLY A 74 6.73 13.20 16.43
C GLY A 74 6.72 11.86 15.68
N LEU A 75 6.31 11.79 14.40
CA LEU A 75 6.42 10.53 13.65
C LEU A 75 7.88 10.12 13.52
N ARG A 76 8.78 11.06 13.25
CA ARG A 76 10.22 10.79 13.14
C ARG A 76 10.78 10.22 14.43
N ASP A 77 10.46 10.85 15.55
CA ASP A 77 10.98 10.47 16.86
C ASP A 77 10.41 9.11 17.28
N LEU A 78 9.10 8.90 17.10
CA LEU A 78 8.45 7.60 17.29
C LEU A 78 9.18 6.47 16.53
N CYS A 79 9.57 6.70 15.27
CA CYS A 79 10.25 5.69 14.46
C CYS A 79 11.65 5.33 14.99
N VAL A 80 12.39 6.34 15.46
CA VAL A 80 13.77 6.19 15.92
C VAL A 80 13.81 5.63 17.34
N GLU A 81 13.03 6.22 18.24
CA GLU A 81 12.99 5.85 19.66
C GLU A 81 12.38 4.46 19.89
N SER A 82 11.40 4.05 19.05
CA SER A 82 10.87 2.67 19.10
C SER A 82 11.85 1.62 18.56
N GLY A 83 12.98 2.03 17.96
CA GLY A 83 13.94 1.12 17.33
C GLY A 83 13.45 0.47 16.03
N VAL A 84 12.27 0.85 15.52
CA VAL A 84 11.74 0.30 14.26
C VAL A 84 12.61 0.72 13.07
N ILE A 85 13.12 1.96 13.09
CA ILE A 85 13.98 2.55 12.06
C ILE A 85 15.25 3.12 12.70
N ALA A 86 16.41 2.67 12.23
CA ALA A 86 17.68 3.26 12.65
C ALA A 86 17.80 4.74 12.21
N GLN A 87 18.42 5.58 13.04
CA GLN A 87 18.56 7.02 12.79
C GLN A 87 19.17 7.35 11.43
N GLY A 88 20.20 6.61 10.99
CA GLY A 88 20.82 6.82 9.66
C GLY A 88 19.93 6.48 8.47
N SER A 89 18.77 5.87 8.70
CA SER A 89 17.84 5.44 7.65
C SER A 89 16.52 6.22 7.61
N ILE A 90 16.31 7.13 8.56
CA ILE A 90 15.01 7.79 8.74
C ILE A 90 14.67 8.76 7.61
N ALA A 91 15.65 9.49 7.09
CA ALA A 91 15.43 10.46 6.01
C ALA A 91 14.83 9.80 4.77
N GLY A 92 15.43 8.70 4.31
CA GLY A 92 14.90 7.96 3.16
C GLY A 92 13.52 7.32 3.39
N VAL A 93 13.13 7.09 4.65
CA VAL A 93 11.79 6.60 5.01
C VAL A 93 10.78 7.74 4.98
N MET A 94 11.12 8.90 5.57
CA MET A 94 10.29 10.11 5.58
C MET A 94 10.10 10.69 4.17
N ASP A 95 11.10 10.58 3.32
CA ASP A 95 11.02 11.01 1.92
C ASP A 95 10.25 10.02 1.03
N GLY A 96 9.86 8.84 1.54
CA GLY A 96 9.17 7.80 0.77
C GLY A 96 10.07 7.03 -0.20
N HIS A 97 11.39 7.25 -0.16
CA HIS A 97 12.36 6.57 -1.04
C HIS A 97 12.66 5.12 -0.65
N LYS A 98 12.38 4.73 0.60
CA LYS A 98 12.62 3.37 1.11
C LYS A 98 11.32 2.57 1.23
N TYR A 99 10.68 2.29 0.09
CA TYR A 99 9.36 1.65 -0.02
C TYR A 99 9.09 0.54 1.01
N ASN A 100 9.84 -0.56 0.99
CA ASN A 100 9.59 -1.72 1.87
C ASN A 100 9.66 -1.34 3.36
N ARG A 101 10.61 -0.47 3.71
CA ARG A 101 10.85 -0.04 5.07
C ARG A 101 9.77 0.94 5.53
N SER A 102 9.38 1.89 4.68
CA SER A 102 8.28 2.82 4.93
C SER A 102 6.95 2.07 5.09
N ILE A 103 6.64 1.11 4.22
CA ILE A 103 5.42 0.30 4.34
C ILE A 103 5.40 -0.49 5.65
N ARG A 104 6.51 -1.14 6.02
CA ARG A 104 6.60 -1.83 7.30
C ARG A 104 6.36 -0.88 8.47
N LEU A 105 6.99 0.29 8.46
CA LEU A 105 6.79 1.31 9.49
C LEU A 105 5.31 1.71 9.61
N HIS A 106 4.68 2.10 8.50
CA HIS A 106 3.29 2.58 8.54
C HIS A 106 2.31 1.49 8.99
N LYS A 107 2.57 0.22 8.67
CA LYS A 107 1.78 -0.90 9.21
C LYS A 107 1.90 -0.98 10.74
N LEU A 108 3.11 -0.87 11.28
CA LEU A 108 3.33 -0.90 12.74
C LEU A 108 2.72 0.32 13.43
N VAL A 109 2.89 1.51 12.87
CA VAL A 109 2.32 2.76 13.41
C VAL A 109 0.79 2.70 13.40
N TYR A 110 0.18 2.25 12.30
CA TYR A 110 -1.26 2.05 12.21
C TYR A 110 -1.76 1.10 13.30
N GLU A 111 -1.10 -0.04 13.45
CA GLU A 111 -1.45 -1.05 14.45
C GLU A 111 -1.36 -0.48 15.88
N ALA A 112 -0.27 0.21 16.20
CA ALA A 112 -0.07 0.85 17.50
C ALA A 112 -1.14 1.91 17.80
N PHE A 113 -1.47 2.76 16.82
CA PHE A 113 -2.52 3.78 16.97
C PHE A 113 -3.91 3.16 17.11
N MET A 114 -4.20 2.07 16.39
CA MET A 114 -5.46 1.35 16.56
C MET A 114 -5.55 0.74 17.96
N ARG A 115 -4.49 0.13 18.49
CA ARG A 115 -4.47 -0.36 19.88
C ARG A 115 -4.72 0.76 20.88
N LEU A 116 -4.10 1.93 20.68
CA LEU A 116 -4.28 3.09 21.54
C LEU A 116 -5.73 3.60 21.50
N ALA A 117 -6.32 3.70 20.30
CA ALA A 117 -7.72 4.08 20.12
C ALA A 117 -8.66 3.08 20.84
N TRP A 118 -8.45 1.78 20.66
CA TRP A 118 -9.23 0.74 21.34
C TRP A 118 -9.09 0.79 22.87
N LYS A 119 -7.89 1.09 23.38
CA LYS A 119 -7.64 1.23 24.82
C LYS A 119 -8.49 2.36 25.44
N GLY A 120 -8.74 3.45 24.71
CA GLY A 120 -9.63 4.52 25.16
C GLY A 120 -11.11 4.25 24.88
N PHE A 121 -11.42 3.66 23.73
CA PHE A 121 -12.79 3.40 23.30
C PHE A 121 -13.50 2.37 24.18
N LEU A 122 -12.83 1.27 24.57
CA LEU A 122 -13.48 0.19 25.33
C LEU A 122 -14.01 0.66 26.70
N PRO A 123 -13.24 1.37 27.55
CA PRO A 123 -13.78 1.91 28.79
C PRO A 123 -14.90 2.93 28.55
N TRP A 124 -14.73 3.81 27.56
CA TRP A 124 -15.73 4.82 27.22
C TRP A 124 -17.07 4.18 26.82
N LEU A 125 -17.03 3.13 25.99
CA LEU A 125 -18.22 2.39 25.56
C LEU A 125 -18.91 1.70 26.75
N LYS A 126 -18.13 1.06 27.63
CA LYS A 126 -18.66 0.41 28.83
C LYS A 126 -19.39 1.38 29.76
N ILE A 127 -18.89 2.61 29.90
CA ILE A 127 -19.47 3.62 30.79
C ILE A 127 -20.67 4.30 30.12
N THR A 128 -20.56 4.67 28.84
CA THR A 128 -21.52 5.56 28.17
C THR A 128 -22.63 4.79 27.47
N HIS A 129 -22.35 3.57 27.00
CA HIS A 129 -23.23 2.76 26.16
C HIS A 129 -23.16 1.28 26.55
N ALA A 130 -23.34 0.98 27.84
CA ALA A 130 -23.25 -0.38 28.37
C ALA A 130 -24.16 -1.39 27.64
N SER A 131 -25.33 -0.96 27.16
CA SER A 131 -26.24 -1.81 26.38
C SER A 131 -25.66 -2.24 25.03
N GLU A 132 -24.79 -1.42 24.42
CA GLU A 132 -24.18 -1.70 23.11
C GLU A 132 -22.97 -2.64 23.20
N MET A 133 -22.45 -2.88 24.42
CA MET A 133 -21.31 -3.78 24.63
C MET A 133 -21.58 -5.19 24.11
N ILE A 134 -22.83 -5.66 24.19
CA ILE A 134 -23.21 -6.99 23.70
C ILE A 134 -23.00 -7.13 22.19
N HIS A 135 -23.25 -6.07 21.42
CA HIS A 135 -23.03 -6.08 19.98
C HIS A 135 -21.54 -6.17 19.65
N LEU A 136 -20.72 -5.38 20.35
CA LEU A 136 -19.27 -5.43 20.17
C LEU A 136 -18.70 -6.80 20.54
N GLU A 137 -19.10 -7.38 21.67
CA GLU A 137 -18.66 -8.71 22.09
C GLU A 137 -19.06 -9.80 21.10
N ASN A 138 -20.27 -9.72 20.56
CA ASN A 138 -20.74 -10.61 19.50
C ASN A 138 -19.88 -10.47 18.23
N THR A 139 -19.62 -9.24 17.78
CA THR A 139 -18.77 -8.99 16.62
C THR A 139 -17.35 -9.51 16.83
N LEU A 140 -16.74 -9.24 18.00
CA LEU A 140 -15.38 -9.71 18.31
C LEU A 140 -15.30 -11.23 18.36
N ARG A 141 -16.32 -11.90 18.89
CA ARG A 141 -16.43 -13.36 18.88
C ARG A 141 -16.50 -13.89 17.44
N THR A 142 -17.38 -13.36 16.61
CA THR A 142 -17.48 -13.76 15.20
C THR A 142 -16.16 -13.55 14.44
N ILE A 143 -15.48 -12.41 14.66
CA ILE A 143 -14.16 -12.16 14.06
C ILE A 143 -13.14 -13.21 14.52
N LYS A 144 -13.16 -13.57 15.81
CA LYS A 144 -12.28 -14.60 16.35
C LYS A 144 -12.55 -15.96 15.71
N ASP A 145 -13.81 -16.36 15.62
CA ASP A 145 -14.21 -17.63 15.01
C ASP A 145 -13.72 -17.69 13.55
N PHE A 146 -13.92 -16.62 12.77
CA PHE A 146 -13.39 -16.53 11.41
C PHE A 146 -11.86 -16.58 11.34
N ALA A 147 -11.16 -15.91 12.26
CA ALA A 147 -9.71 -15.93 12.32
C ALA A 147 -9.20 -17.35 12.63
N ASP A 148 -9.83 -18.04 13.58
CA ASP A 148 -9.50 -19.40 13.97
C ASP A 148 -9.77 -20.39 12.82
N ASP A 149 -10.86 -20.21 12.07
CA ASP A 149 -11.21 -21.03 10.89
C ASP A 149 -10.16 -20.89 9.77
N VAL A 150 -9.75 -19.65 9.48
CA VAL A 150 -8.72 -19.36 8.47
C VAL A 150 -7.33 -19.86 8.90
N CYS A 151 -7.02 -19.83 10.21
CA CYS A 151 -5.70 -20.21 10.71
C CYS A 151 -5.53 -21.71 11.01
N ASN A 152 -6.57 -22.47 11.34
CA ASN A 152 -6.40 -23.85 11.83
C ASN A 152 -6.51 -24.95 10.76
N SER A 153 -7.42 -24.84 9.80
CA SER A 153 -7.74 -25.95 8.90
C SER A 153 -6.76 -26.04 7.72
N SER A 154 -6.62 -24.95 6.96
CA SER A 154 -5.78 -24.90 5.76
C SER A 154 -4.28 -25.01 6.05
N LEU A 155 -3.82 -24.50 7.20
CA LEU A 155 -2.41 -24.61 7.58
C LEU A 155 -2.04 -26.04 7.99
N ARG A 156 -2.93 -26.75 8.70
CA ARG A 156 -2.72 -28.15 9.10
C ARG A 156 -2.71 -29.08 7.89
N GLU A 157 -3.65 -28.91 6.95
CA GLU A 157 -3.68 -29.69 5.70
C GLU A 157 -2.40 -29.53 4.87
N VAL A 158 -1.90 -28.30 4.73
CA VAL A 158 -0.64 -28.04 4.00
C VAL A 158 0.57 -28.64 4.74
N MET A 159 0.58 -28.58 6.07
CA MET A 159 1.66 -29.18 6.88
C MET A 159 1.61 -30.72 6.87
N GLU A 160 0.42 -31.32 6.82
CA GLU A 160 0.22 -32.77 6.74
C GLU A 160 0.52 -33.32 5.34
N MET A 161 0.11 -32.62 4.28
CA MET A 161 0.51 -32.93 2.89
C MET A 161 2.02 -32.84 2.69
N SER A 162 2.69 -31.87 3.32
CA SER A 162 4.14 -31.73 3.22
C SER A 162 4.89 -32.86 3.95
N ARG A 163 4.30 -33.43 5.01
CA ARG A 163 4.87 -34.58 5.75
C ARG A 163 4.70 -35.89 5.00
N SER A 164 3.58 -36.11 4.31
CA SER A 164 3.36 -37.33 3.53
C SER A 164 4.28 -37.45 2.31
N HIS A 165 4.66 -36.34 1.69
CA HIS A 165 5.61 -36.32 0.57
C HIS A 165 7.07 -36.53 1.00
N ALA A 166 7.43 -36.18 2.24
CA ALA A 166 8.77 -36.44 2.78
C ALA A 166 9.01 -37.91 3.16
N SER A 167 7.94 -38.68 3.44
CA SER A 167 8.03 -40.11 3.77
C SER A 167 8.05 -41.07 2.57
N LEU A 168 7.87 -40.56 1.35
CA LEU A 168 7.87 -41.35 0.10
C LEU A 168 9.18 -41.18 -0.70
N GLY A 169 10.14 -40.42 -0.18
CA GLY A 169 11.42 -40.09 -0.82
C GLY A 169 12.64 -40.58 -0.04
N CYS A 170 12.60 -41.79 0.50
CA CYS A 170 13.77 -42.52 1.00
C CYS A 170 13.74 -43.95 0.47
#